data_AF-A0A954AKW5-F1
#
_entry.id   AF-A0A954AKW5-F1
#
_cell.length_a   1.000
_cell.length_b   1.000
_cell.length_c   1.000
_cell.angle_alpha   90.00
_cell.angle_beta   90.00
_cell.angle_gamma   90.00
#
_symmetry.space_group_name_H-M   'P 1'
#
loop_
_entity.id
_entity.type
_entity.pdbx_description
1 polymer ?
#
loop_
_entity_poly.entity_id
_entity_poly.type
_entity_poly.pdbx_seq_one_letter_code
_entity_poly.pdbx_strand_id
1 'polypeptide(L)' 'MAYSDKVIDHYNHPRNVGSLDKSSDNVGTGVVGAPECGDVMKLQIEVDPATGKIMDAKFKTYGCGSA' A
#
# COMPACT_ATOMS: atom_id res chain seq x y z
N MET A 1 11.95 22.45 7.99
CA MET A 1 10.61 22.76 7.45
C MET A 1 9.97 21.47 6.99
N ALA A 2 8.66 21.40 7.20
CA ALA A 2 7.82 20.21 7.14
C ALA A 2 7.62 19.73 5.70
N TYR A 3 7.96 18.45 5.48
CA TYR A 3 7.74 17.61 4.30
C TYR A 3 8.16 18.16 2.93
N SER A 4 8.72 17.28 2.09
CA SER A 4 9.05 17.68 0.71
C SER A 4 7.79 17.82 -0.13
N ASP A 5 7.83 18.63 -1.19
CA ASP A 5 6.72 18.79 -2.13
C ASP A 5 6.23 17.45 -2.69
N LYS A 6 7.14 16.49 -2.88
CA LYS A 6 6.80 15.13 -3.30
C LYS A 6 5.93 14.40 -2.29
N VAL A 7 6.27 14.52 -1.00
CA VAL A 7 5.50 13.90 0.09
C VAL A 7 4.10 14.51 0.17
N ILE A 8 4.01 15.84 0.06
CA ILE A 8 2.74 16.57 0.08
C ILE A 8 1.86 16.18 -1.12
N ASP A 9 2.44 16.05 -2.32
CA ASP A 9 1.69 15.62 -3.50
C ASP A 9 1.16 14.19 -3.36
N HIS A 10 1.97 13.26 -2.85
CA HIS A 10 1.51 11.90 -2.59
C HIS A 10 0.43 11.83 -1.50
N TYR A 11 0.44 12.75 -0.54
CA TYR A 11 -0.60 12.85 0.48
C TYR A 11 -1.92 13.40 -0.07
N ASN A 12 -1.87 14.48 -0.86
CA ASN A 12 -3.06 15.12 -1.42
C ASN A 12 -3.63 14.39 -2.64
N HIS A 13 -2.78 13.71 -3.41
CA HIS A 13 -3.13 12.93 -4.60
C HIS A 13 -2.62 11.49 -4.48
N PRO A 14 -3.16 10.71 -3.53
CA PRO A 14 -2.63 9.39 -3.25
C PRO A 14 -2.96 8.43 -4.40
N ARG A 15 -1.93 7.74 -4.89
CA ARG A 15 -2.00 6.85 -6.05
C ARG A 15 -2.05 5.42 -5.54
N ASN A 16 -2.89 4.57 -6.14
CA ASN A 16 -2.98 3.16 -5.76
C ASN A 16 -3.57 2.89 -4.35
N VAL A 17 -4.34 3.84 -3.79
CA VAL A 17 -5.12 3.57 -2.58
C VAL A 17 -6.22 2.58 -2.91
N GLY A 18 -6.33 1.51 -2.13
CA GLY A 18 -7.40 0.53 -2.33
C GLY A 18 -7.08 -0.84 -1.75
N SER A 19 -7.75 -1.85 -2.27
CA SER A 19 -7.46 -3.24 -1.93
C SER A 19 -7.70 -4.11 -3.14
N LEU A 20 -6.84 -5.10 -3.30
CA LEU A 20 -7.00 -6.17 -4.28
C LEU A 20 -7.80 -7.32 -3.65
N ASP A 21 -8.34 -8.18 -4.51
CA ASP A 21 -9.05 -9.37 -4.07
C ASP A 21 -8.12 -10.29 -3.26
N LYS A 22 -8.54 -10.63 -2.04
CA LYS A 22 -7.76 -11.49 -1.13
C LYS A 22 -7.93 -12.97 -1.43
N SER A 23 -8.99 -13.37 -2.16
CA SER A 23 -9.20 -14.76 -2.56
C SER A 23 -8.41 -15.19 -3.80
N SER A 24 -7.81 -14.24 -4.51
CA SER A 24 -6.99 -14.53 -5.67
C SER A 24 -5.64 -15.11 -5.23
N ASP A 25 -5.30 -16.30 -5.75
CA ASP A 25 -3.99 -16.94 -5.53
C ASP A 25 -2.83 -16.11 -6.11
N ASN A 26 -3.14 -15.19 -7.03
CA ASN A 26 -2.19 -14.30 -7.67
C ASN A 26 -1.94 -13.01 -6.85
N VAL A 27 -2.64 -12.82 -5.73
CA VAL A 27 -2.53 -11.60 -4.91
C VAL A 27 -1.73 -11.88 -3.63
N GLY A 28 -0.52 -11.32 -3.59
CA GLY A 28 0.30 -11.27 -2.38
C GLY A 28 -0.20 -10.16 -1.45
N THR A 29 -0.44 -10.47 -0.18
CA THR A 29 -0.81 -9.48 0.84
C THR A 29 0.22 -9.45 1.96
N GLY A 30 0.88 -8.31 2.14
CA GLY A 30 1.72 -8.01 3.29
C GLY A 30 0.99 -7.04 4.23
N VAL A 31 0.91 -7.38 5.51
CA VAL A 31 0.46 -6.47 6.56
C VAL A 31 1.61 -6.33 7.54
N VAL A 32 2.04 -5.09 7.77
CA VAL A 32 3.14 -4.77 8.68
C VAL A 32 2.70 -3.62 9.57
N GLY A 33 3.02 -3.71 10.85
CA GLY A 33 2.66 -2.71 11.84
C GLY A 33 2.05 -3.34 13.07
N ALA A 34 2.03 -2.58 14.15
CA ALA A 34 1.49 -2.98 15.43
C ALA A 34 0.29 -2.09 15.74
N PRO A 35 -0.91 -2.65 16.02
CA PRO A 35 -2.08 -1.85 16.38
C PRO A 35 -1.81 -0.92 17.55
N GLU A 36 -0.95 -1.32 18.50
CA GLU A 36 -0.54 -0.50 19.64
C GLU A 36 0.25 0.76 19.27
N CYS A 37 0.94 0.78 18.12
CA CYS A 37 1.76 1.91 17.68
C CYS A 37 0.98 2.89 16.79
N GLY A 38 -0.27 2.58 16.44
CA GLY A 38 -1.13 3.43 15.62
C GLY A 38 -0.79 3.46 14.12
N ASP A 39 0.34 2.88 13.70
CA ASP A 39 0.75 2.77 12.30
C ASP A 39 0.67 1.31 11.82
N VAL A 40 -0.32 1.03 10.96
CA VAL A 40 -0.52 -0.26 10.30
C VAL A 40 -0.57 -0.02 8.79
N MET A 41 0.36 -0.63 8.07
CA MET A 41 0.42 -0.59 6.61
C MET A 41 0.06 -1.95 6.03
N LYS A 42 -0.87 -1.95 5.08
CA LYS A 42 -1.23 -3.09 4.26
C LYS A 42 -0.84 -2.79 2.81
N LEU A 43 -0.01 -3.65 2.24
CA LEU A 43 0.40 -3.59 0.84
C LEU A 43 -0.03 -4.89 0.15
N GLN A 44 -0.68 -4.75 -1.00
CA GLN A 44 -1.12 -5.85 -1.83
C GLN A 44 -0.55 -5.70 -3.23
N ILE A 45 -0.06 -6.79 -3.80
CA ILE A 45 0.42 -6.86 -5.17
C ILE A 45 -0.29 -7.99 -5.90
N GLU A 46 -0.69 -7.76 -7.14
CA GLU A 46 -1.16 -8.79 -8.05
C GLU A 46 -0.01 -9.15 -8.99
N VAL A 47 0.28 -10.44 -9.10
CA VAL A 47 1.40 -10.95 -9.90
C VAL A 47 0.86 -11.82 -11.02
N ASP A 48 1.34 -11.57 -12.24
CA ASP A 48 1.09 -12.48 -13.37
C ASP A 48 1.84 -13.80 -13.13
N PRO A 49 1.14 -14.94 -13.00
CA PRO A 49 1.76 -16.22 -12.69
C PRO A 49 2.63 -16.76 -13.83
N ALA A 50 2.41 -16.33 -15.09
CA ALA A 50 3.19 -16.79 -16.23
C ALA A 50 4.52 -16.03 -16.38
N THR A 51 4.53 -14.73 -16.04
CA THR A 51 5.70 -13.87 -16.25
C THR A 51 6.41 -13.45 -14.96
N GLY A 52 5.76 -13.63 -13.80
CA GLY A 52 6.24 -13.15 -12.51
C GLY A 52 6.21 -11.63 -12.36
N LYS A 53 5.57 -10.89 -13.28
CA LYS A 53 5.50 -9.43 -13.24
C LYS A 53 4.37 -8.94 -12.33
N ILE A 54 4.63 -7.87 -11.59
CA ILE A 54 3.60 -7.17 -10.81
C ILE A 54 2.70 -6.41 -11.78
N MET A 55 1.43 -6.77 -11.79
CA MET A 55 0.40 -6.20 -12.69
C MET A 55 -0.30 -5.00 -12.04
N ASP A 56 -0.58 -5.09 -10.74
CA ASP A 56 -1.14 -3.99 -9.95
C ASP A 56 -0.58 -4.03 -8.53
N ALA A 57 -0.56 -2.87 -7.90
CA ALA A 57 -0.24 -2.71 -6.49
C ALA A 57 -1.29 -1.80 -5.87
N LYS A 58 -1.74 -2.16 -4.66
CA LYS A 58 -2.64 -1.34 -3.85
C LYS A 58 -2.14 -1.27 -2.43
N PHE A 59 -2.30 -0.11 -1.80
CA PHE A 59 -1.96 0.06 -0.39
C PHE A 59 -3.12 0.64 0.41
N LYS A 60 -3.12 0.31 1.70
CA LYS A 60 -3.96 0.90 2.74
C LYS A 60 -3.10 1.11 3.96
N THR A 61 -2.94 2.35 4.38
CA THR A 61 -2.26 2.71 5.62
C THR A 61 -3.28 3.29 6.60
N TYR A 62 -3.14 2.92 7.87
CA TYR A 62 -3.86 3.51 8.99
C TYR A 62 -2.80 4.00 9.96
N GLY A 63 -2.69 5.33 10.14
CA GLY A 63 -1.61 5.91 10.93
C GLY A 63 -1.37 7.38 10.67
N CYS A 64 -0.24 7.90 11.18
CA CYS A 64 0.18 9.28 10.98
C CYS A 64 0.32 9.57 9.47
N GLY A 65 -0.18 10.71 8.99
CA GLY A 65 -0.23 11.05 7.55
C GLY A 65 1.13 11.15 6.83
N SER A 66 2.24 10.95 7.55
CA SER A 66 3.58 10.77 7.00
C SER A 66 3.96 9.32 6.68
N ALA A 67 3.12 8.34 7.02
CA ALA A 67 3.26 6.91 6.71
C ALA A 67 2.64 6.55 5.36
#